data_AF-A0A5N4E429-F1
#
_entry.id   AF-A0A5N4E429-F1
#
_cell.length_a   1.000
_cell.length_b   1.000
_cell.length_c   1.000
_cell.angle_alpha   90.00
_cell.angle_beta   90.00
_cell.angle_gamma   90.00
#
_symmetry.space_group_name_H-M   'P 1'
#
loop_
_entity.id
_entity.type
_entity.pdbx_description
1 polymer ?
#
loop_
_entity_poly.entity_id
_entity_poly.type
_entity_poly.pdbx_seq_one_letter_code
_entity_poly.pdbx_strand_id
1 'polypeptide(L)'
;MEKKTLDWSTISTYNLFFLLLFPRRLIGLYTMAHNPNMTHLKMNQPVTALPPLWIRCDSSDPEGTCWLGAELLTTNNSVTGVVLYVVSCKADKNYSVNLEDLKNSHKKRHHLSTYELFKSTALDDTVATSQTTITLDISWSPVDEILQIPPLSSTAALNIKVESGEPRGPLNHLHRELKFLLVLADGLRTGVTEWPEPLETKSAVELVQEFLNDLNKLDGLGDSTKKDTEAVKHDSAAVDRSMECLLTVRGDLDFAEQLWCKMSSTNELHSGSNSLLSKLIHQSYHGPMDVVPLSGTVPVQMVLEIGLDKLKKDYISFFIGQELASLNHLEYFISPSVDIQEQVYRVQKLHHILAIVVSCRLFIKPQHELLFSLTQSCIKYYKQNPLDEQHVFQLPVRPTAVKNLYQSEKPQKWRVEINSGQKKVKTVWQLSDSPPVDHLSFHKPDFSELTLNSSLEERIFFTNMVTCSQVHFK
;
A
#
# COMPACT_ATOMS: atom_id res chain seq x y z
N MET A 1 10.53 -12.36 11.11
CA MET A 1 10.59 -13.73 11.64
C MET A 1 9.23 -14.35 11.36
N GLU A 2 9.14 -15.18 10.31
CA GLU A 2 7.89 -15.65 9.72
C GLU A 2 7.02 -16.42 10.72
N LYS A 3 5.78 -15.95 10.92
CA LYS A 3 4.73 -16.70 11.57
C LYS A 3 4.35 -17.86 10.66
N LYS A 4 4.81 -19.07 10.94
CA LYS A 4 4.22 -20.27 10.33
C LYS A 4 2.88 -20.54 11.02
N THR A 5 1.84 -19.89 10.52
CA THR A 5 0.45 -20.31 10.69
C THR A 5 0.33 -21.67 9.98
N LEU A 6 -0.11 -22.72 10.68
CA LEU A 6 -0.57 -23.92 9.98
C LEU A 6 -1.80 -23.52 9.17
N ASP A 7 -1.64 -23.42 7.85
CA ASP A 7 -2.74 -23.21 6.92
C ASP A 7 -3.42 -24.55 6.64
N TRP A 8 -4.66 -24.69 7.10
CA TRP A 8 -5.51 -25.85 6.85
C TRP A 8 -6.44 -25.62 5.64
N SER A 9 -6.07 -24.71 4.72
CA SER A 9 -6.83 -24.38 3.50
C SER A 9 -7.10 -25.56 2.55
N THR A 10 -6.49 -26.73 2.76
CA THR A 10 -6.75 -27.93 1.95
C THR A 10 -7.86 -28.84 2.48
N ILE A 11 -8.51 -28.53 3.61
CA ILE A 11 -9.75 -29.21 4.01
C ILE A 11 -10.93 -28.39 3.53
N SER A 12 -11.28 -28.65 2.26
CA SER A 12 -12.53 -28.23 1.65
C SER A 12 -13.73 -28.55 2.55
N THR A 13 -14.57 -27.54 2.75
CA THR A 13 -16.02 -27.61 2.98
C THR A 13 -16.59 -28.22 4.25
N TYR A 14 -15.97 -28.05 5.43
CA TYR A 14 -16.75 -28.00 6.68
C TYR A 14 -16.15 -26.99 7.67
N ASN A 15 -16.90 -25.91 7.93
CA ASN A 15 -16.71 -25.02 9.07
C ASN A 15 -16.85 -25.82 10.38
N LEU A 16 -15.80 -26.56 10.79
CA LEU A 16 -15.75 -27.16 12.12
C LEU A 16 -15.27 -26.10 13.12
N PHE A 17 -16.22 -25.30 13.59
CA PHE A 17 -16.06 -24.48 14.77
C PHE A 17 -15.89 -25.40 15.98
N PHE A 18 -14.79 -25.27 16.72
CA PHE A 18 -14.51 -26.13 17.88
C PHE A 18 -14.93 -25.43 19.18
N LEU A 19 -15.81 -26.09 19.95
CA LEU A 19 -16.10 -25.72 21.34
C LEU A 19 -14.80 -25.58 22.14
N LEU A 20 -14.69 -24.52 22.95
CA LEU A 20 -13.52 -24.12 23.75
C LEU A 20 -12.76 -25.26 24.48
N LEU A 21 -13.45 -26.34 24.84
CA LEU A 21 -12.87 -27.52 25.47
C LEU A 21 -11.79 -28.20 24.62
N PHE A 22 -11.97 -28.25 23.29
CA PHE A 22 -11.01 -28.90 22.40
C PHE A 22 -9.72 -28.08 22.20
N PRO A 23 -9.78 -26.77 21.90
CA PRO A 23 -8.61 -25.89 21.89
C PRO A 23 -7.80 -25.94 23.19
N ARG A 24 -8.46 -25.93 24.37
CA ARG A 24 -7.78 -26.04 25.67
C ARG A 24 -7.05 -27.37 25.84
N ARG A 25 -7.61 -28.48 25.37
CA ARG A 25 -6.94 -29.80 25.39
C ARG A 25 -5.68 -29.81 24.53
N LEU A 26 -5.73 -29.20 23.34
CA LEU A 26 -4.57 -29.11 22.45
C LEU A 26 -3.44 -28.25 23.04
N ILE A 27 -3.77 -27.09 23.62
CA ILE A 27 -2.79 -26.26 24.35
C ILE A 27 -2.20 -27.03 25.54
N GLY A 28 -3.03 -27.80 26.26
CA GLY A 28 -2.59 -28.66 27.35
C GLY A 28 -1.62 -29.75 26.87
N LEU A 29 -1.94 -30.44 25.77
CA LEU A 29 -1.07 -31.44 25.15
C LEU A 29 0.26 -30.84 24.69
N TYR A 30 0.21 -29.67 24.04
CA TYR A 30 1.42 -28.94 23.64
C TYR A 30 2.28 -28.60 24.85
N THR A 31 1.68 -28.09 25.93
CA THR A 31 2.40 -27.75 27.17
C THR A 31 3.02 -28.98 27.83
N MET A 32 2.26 -30.07 27.95
CA MET A 32 2.73 -31.33 28.55
C MET A 32 3.83 -31.99 27.71
N ALA A 33 3.75 -31.92 26.38
CA ALA A 33 4.75 -32.50 25.48
C ALA A 33 6.12 -31.80 25.57
N HIS A 34 6.17 -30.56 26.07
CA HIS A 34 7.41 -29.80 26.25
C HIS A 34 7.80 -29.60 27.72
N ASN A 35 7.03 -30.17 28.65
CA ASN A 35 7.33 -30.09 30.07
C ASN A 35 8.40 -31.16 30.42
N PRO A 36 9.61 -30.76 30.86
CA PRO A 36 10.68 -31.70 31.18
C PRO A 36 10.33 -32.67 32.33
N ASN A 37 9.33 -32.32 33.15
CA ASN A 37 8.89 -33.15 34.27
C ASN A 37 7.85 -34.22 33.86
N MET A 38 7.43 -34.25 32.60
CA MET A 38 6.49 -35.26 32.11
C MET A 38 7.22 -36.54 31.66
N THR A 39 6.63 -37.69 31.98
CA THR A 39 7.18 -38.98 31.55
C THR A 39 6.90 -39.20 30.06
N HIS A 40 7.94 -39.23 29.24
CA HIS A 40 7.84 -39.52 27.82
C HIS A 40 8.01 -41.02 27.55
N LEU A 41 6.98 -41.67 27.00
CA LEU A 41 7.01 -43.11 26.69
C LEU A 41 7.70 -43.43 25.35
N LYS A 42 7.80 -42.46 24.44
CA LYS A 42 8.31 -42.65 23.06
C LYS A 42 9.42 -41.66 22.66
N MET A 43 9.68 -40.62 23.45
CA MET A 43 10.69 -39.61 23.13
C MET A 43 11.93 -39.86 23.98
N ASN A 44 13.00 -40.32 23.34
CA ASN A 44 14.27 -40.68 24.00
C ASN A 44 15.31 -39.54 23.94
N GLN A 45 14.95 -38.40 23.37
CA GLN A 45 15.79 -37.22 23.18
C GLN A 45 15.14 -35.99 23.80
N PRO A 46 15.93 -34.98 24.22
CA PRO A 46 15.38 -33.73 24.76
C PRO A 46 14.45 -33.07 23.75
N VAL A 47 13.27 -32.66 24.23
CA VAL A 47 12.23 -32.06 23.40
C VAL A 47 12.75 -30.74 22.84
N THR A 48 12.83 -30.65 21.50
CA THR A 48 13.22 -29.41 20.82
C THR A 48 12.07 -28.41 20.93
N ALA A 49 12.38 -27.14 21.20
CA ALA A 49 11.38 -26.09 21.30
C ALA A 49 10.64 -25.92 19.96
N LEU A 50 9.35 -26.25 19.94
CA LEU A 50 8.50 -26.03 18.78
C LEU A 50 8.08 -24.55 18.64
N PRO A 51 7.67 -24.13 17.43
CA PRO A 51 7.10 -22.80 17.21
C PRO A 51 5.83 -22.57 18.05
N PRO A 52 5.50 -21.30 18.37
CA PRO A 52 4.29 -20.98 19.13
C PRO A 52 3.02 -21.58 18.49
N LEU A 53 2.19 -22.23 19.31
CA LEU A 53 0.93 -22.82 18.88
C LEU A 53 -0.19 -21.80 19.06
N TRP A 54 -0.97 -21.53 18.01
CA TRP A 54 -2.17 -20.69 18.05
C TRP A 54 -3.37 -21.44 17.50
N ILE A 55 -4.50 -21.39 18.22
CA ILE A 55 -5.73 -22.12 17.89
C ILE A 55 -6.90 -21.14 17.83
N ARG A 56 -7.64 -21.17 16.72
CA ARG A 56 -8.88 -20.41 16.53
C ARG A 56 -9.99 -20.99 17.40
N CYS A 57 -10.73 -20.11 18.07
CA CYS A 57 -11.90 -20.44 18.89
C CYS A 57 -13.14 -19.72 18.34
N ASP A 58 -14.32 -20.23 18.66
CA ASP A 58 -15.62 -19.81 18.13
C ASP A 58 -16.31 -18.71 18.97
N SER A 59 -15.69 -18.25 20.07
CA SER A 59 -16.26 -17.27 20.99
C SER A 59 -17.58 -17.69 21.65
N SER A 60 -17.91 -18.99 21.65
CA SER A 60 -19.14 -19.53 22.28
C SER A 60 -19.10 -19.50 23.81
N ASP A 61 -17.93 -19.29 24.41
CA ASP A 61 -17.78 -19.20 25.85
C ASP A 61 -18.21 -17.82 26.40
N PRO A 62 -18.58 -17.72 27.69
CA PRO A 62 -19.02 -16.45 28.29
C PRO A 62 -18.00 -15.30 28.19
N GLU A 63 -16.71 -15.61 28.04
CA GLU A 63 -15.65 -14.61 27.90
C GLU A 63 -15.43 -14.17 26.45
N GLY A 64 -16.01 -14.87 25.47
CA GLY A 64 -15.90 -14.56 24.04
C GLY A 64 -14.52 -14.87 23.45
N THR A 65 -13.89 -15.96 23.88
CA THR A 65 -12.54 -16.35 23.49
C THR A 65 -12.46 -16.71 22.00
N CYS A 66 -11.65 -15.96 21.25
CA CYS A 66 -11.48 -16.16 19.80
C CYS A 66 -10.12 -16.77 19.43
N TRP A 67 -9.11 -16.67 20.30
CA TRP A 67 -7.83 -17.37 20.15
C TRP A 67 -7.27 -17.87 21.48
N LEU A 68 -6.60 -19.02 21.41
CA LEU A 68 -5.69 -19.51 22.45
C LEU A 68 -4.29 -19.68 21.87
N GLY A 69 -3.27 -19.25 22.61
CA GLY A 69 -1.87 -19.33 22.21
C GLY A 69 -0.99 -19.96 23.27
N ALA A 70 0.10 -20.60 22.87
CA ALA A 70 1.16 -21.08 23.76
C ALA A 70 2.55 -20.83 23.15
N GLU A 71 3.40 -20.11 23.87
CA GLU A 71 4.80 -19.84 23.49
C GLU A 71 5.75 -20.43 24.54
N LEU A 72 6.77 -21.19 24.12
CA LEU A 72 7.73 -21.77 25.04
C LEU A 72 8.75 -20.73 25.54
N LEU A 73 9.11 -20.85 26.80
CA LEU A 73 10.23 -20.11 27.40
C LEU A 73 11.46 -20.99 27.40
N THR A 74 12.53 -20.50 26.79
CA THR A 74 13.80 -21.24 26.71
C THR A 74 14.92 -20.47 27.39
N THR A 75 15.70 -21.15 28.21
CA THR A 75 16.94 -20.64 28.82
C THR A 75 18.06 -21.63 28.50
N ASN A 76 19.15 -21.16 27.88
CA ASN A 76 20.28 -22.00 27.47
C ASN A 76 19.85 -23.26 26.67
N ASN A 77 18.97 -23.09 25.67
CA ASN A 77 18.37 -24.16 24.85
C ASN A 77 17.52 -25.20 25.60
N SER A 78 17.30 -25.03 26.90
CA SER A 78 16.35 -25.84 27.69
C SER A 78 15.02 -25.13 27.84
N VAL A 79 13.91 -25.88 27.73
CA VAL A 79 12.57 -25.33 27.95
C VAL A 79 12.33 -25.18 29.46
N THR A 80 12.13 -23.95 29.91
CA THR A 80 11.96 -23.59 31.34
C THR A 80 10.53 -23.21 31.70
N GLY A 81 9.64 -23.12 30.70
CA GLY A 81 8.23 -22.80 30.92
C GLY A 81 7.47 -22.55 29.64
N VAL A 82 6.25 -22.04 29.80
CA VAL A 82 5.34 -21.65 28.73
C VAL A 82 4.61 -20.36 29.09
N VAL A 83 4.35 -19.51 28.10
CA VAL A 83 3.42 -18.38 28.19
C VAL A 83 2.14 -18.78 27.46
N LEU A 84 1.03 -18.78 28.18
CA LEU A 84 -0.30 -19.07 27.65
C LEU A 84 -1.01 -17.77 27.35
N TYR A 85 -1.51 -17.61 26.12
CA TYR A 85 -2.24 -16.44 25.66
C TYR A 85 -3.72 -16.76 25.50
N VAL A 86 -4.58 -15.82 25.91
CA VAL A 86 -6.02 -15.85 25.67
C VAL A 86 -6.40 -14.54 25.00
N VAL A 87 -7.06 -14.63 23.86
CA VAL A 87 -7.63 -13.48 23.14
C VAL A 87 -9.15 -13.61 23.17
N SER A 88 -9.81 -12.60 23.71
CA SER A 88 -11.27 -12.47 23.62
C SER A 88 -11.65 -11.30 22.75
N CYS A 89 -12.80 -11.41 22.08
CA CYS A 89 -13.38 -10.36 21.27
C CYS A 89 -14.87 -10.22 21.56
N LYS A 90 -15.34 -8.99 21.73
CA LYS A 90 -16.75 -8.66 21.98
C LYS A 90 -17.17 -7.52 21.06
N ALA A 91 -18.35 -7.64 20.47
CA ALA A 91 -19.02 -6.56 19.76
C ALA A 91 -20.11 -5.99 20.66
N ASP A 92 -20.04 -4.70 20.97
CA ASP A 92 -21.02 -4.02 21.82
C ASP A 92 -21.22 -2.58 21.33
N LYS A 93 -22.40 -2.03 21.60
CA LYS A 93 -22.72 -0.61 21.37
C LYS A 93 -22.01 0.27 22.39
N ASN A 94 -21.81 -0.24 23.60
CA ASN A 94 -21.13 0.47 24.69
C ASN A 94 -19.88 -0.30 25.12
N TYR A 95 -18.76 0.40 25.29
CA TYR A 95 -17.58 -0.16 25.95
C TYR A 95 -17.38 0.57 27.28
N SER A 96 -17.17 -0.19 28.34
CA SER A 96 -16.72 0.34 29.62
C SER A 96 -15.41 -0.35 29.99
N VAL A 97 -14.33 0.41 29.97
CA VAL A 97 -13.03 -0.08 30.41
C VAL A 97 -12.34 1.03 31.19
N ASN A 98 -11.74 0.66 32.33
CA ASN A 98 -10.99 1.57 33.16
C ASN A 98 -9.50 1.18 33.12
N LEU A 99 -8.62 2.16 32.94
CA LEU A 99 -7.18 1.92 32.86
C LEU A 99 -6.63 1.30 34.15
N GLU A 100 -7.12 1.76 35.29
CA GLU A 100 -6.70 1.22 36.59
C GLU A 100 -7.19 -0.21 36.81
N ASP A 101 -8.36 -0.58 36.27
CA ASP A 101 -8.81 -1.98 36.32
C ASP A 101 -7.91 -2.89 35.48
N LEU A 102 -7.49 -2.44 34.30
CA LEU A 102 -6.53 -3.16 33.46
C LEU A 102 -5.16 -3.27 34.15
N LYS A 103 -4.67 -2.18 34.75
CA LYS A 103 -3.42 -2.13 35.52
C LYS A 103 -3.48 -3.09 36.71
N ASN A 104 -4.54 -3.01 37.51
CA ASN A 104 -4.75 -3.86 38.67
C ASN A 104 -4.87 -5.33 38.27
N SER A 105 -5.58 -5.62 37.18
CA SER A 105 -5.69 -6.97 36.64
C SER A 105 -4.35 -7.51 36.14
N HIS A 106 -3.52 -6.67 35.52
CA HIS A 106 -2.16 -7.06 35.11
C HIS A 106 -1.25 -7.27 36.32
N LYS A 107 -1.24 -6.35 37.29
CA LYS A 107 -0.45 -6.45 38.54
C LYS A 107 -0.82 -7.68 39.36
N LYS A 108 -2.12 -8.00 39.46
CA LYS A 108 -2.61 -9.24 40.10
C LYS A 108 -2.04 -10.50 39.44
N ARG A 109 -1.77 -10.46 38.13
CA ARG A 109 -1.22 -11.60 37.37
C ARG A 109 0.31 -11.63 37.34
N HIS A 110 0.99 -10.47 37.31
CA HIS A 110 2.40 -10.36 36.90
C HIS A 110 3.30 -9.41 37.72
N HIS A 111 2.81 -8.89 38.85
CA HIS A 111 3.55 -8.14 39.89
C HIS A 111 4.23 -6.79 39.53
N LEU A 112 4.52 -6.47 38.26
CA LEU A 112 5.10 -5.18 37.79
C LEU A 112 4.35 -4.65 36.54
N SER A 113 4.46 -3.34 36.23
CA SER A 113 3.79 -2.74 35.05
C SER A 113 4.52 -1.50 34.49
N THR A 114 4.85 -1.54 33.19
CA THR A 114 5.31 -0.49 32.29
C THR A 114 4.35 -0.42 31.09
N TYR A 115 4.27 0.72 30.38
CA TYR A 115 3.12 1.05 29.50
C TYR A 115 3.55 1.49 28.11
N GLU A 116 2.81 1.10 27.09
CA GLU A 116 2.93 1.60 25.72
C GLU A 116 1.56 1.63 25.05
N LEU A 117 1.19 2.76 24.45
CA LEU A 117 -0.06 2.91 23.72
C LEU A 117 0.16 2.93 22.21
N PHE A 118 -0.86 2.56 21.45
CA PHE A 118 -0.87 2.53 20.00
C PHE A 118 -2.24 3.01 19.47
N LYS A 119 -2.27 4.09 18.71
CA LYS A 119 -3.43 4.59 17.96
C LYS A 119 -3.15 4.41 16.47
N SER A 120 -4.11 3.86 15.72
CA SER A 120 -4.06 3.80 14.26
C SER A 120 -5.30 4.46 13.67
N THR A 121 -5.11 5.36 12.72
CA THR A 121 -6.18 6.06 11.99
C THR A 121 -5.93 5.85 10.50
N ALA A 122 -6.87 5.24 9.76
CA ALA A 122 -6.82 5.31 8.30
C ALA A 122 -7.25 6.70 7.83
N LEU A 123 -6.57 7.19 6.81
CA LEU A 123 -6.75 8.54 6.28
C LEU A 123 -7.62 8.57 5.02
N ASP A 124 -7.93 7.41 4.45
CA ASP A 124 -8.72 7.26 3.23
C ASP A 124 -9.98 6.43 3.54
N ASP A 125 -11.12 7.12 3.69
CA ASP A 125 -12.44 6.51 3.95
C ASP A 125 -13.36 6.64 2.70
N THR A 126 -12.77 6.80 1.51
CA THR A 126 -13.54 6.91 0.25
C THR A 126 -13.57 5.63 -0.58
N VAL A 127 -14.75 4.97 -0.55
CA VAL A 127 -15.26 3.92 -1.44
C VAL A 127 -14.46 2.59 -1.47
N ALA A 128 -15.20 1.50 -1.25
CA ALA A 128 -14.75 0.12 -1.01
C ALA A 128 -13.97 -0.60 -2.15
N THR A 129 -13.26 0.12 -3.03
CA THR A 129 -12.58 -0.48 -4.19
C THR A 129 -11.12 -0.07 -4.37
N SER A 130 -10.59 0.91 -3.64
CA SER A 130 -9.16 1.26 -3.67
C SER A 130 -8.37 0.38 -2.69
N GLN A 131 -7.42 -0.44 -3.17
CA GLN A 131 -6.51 -1.19 -2.28
C GLN A 131 -5.38 -0.32 -1.71
N THR A 132 -5.39 0.98 -2.00
CA THR A 132 -4.50 1.98 -1.42
C THR A 132 -4.87 2.21 0.04
N THR A 133 -3.92 2.00 0.94
CA THR A 133 -4.11 2.18 2.38
C THR A 133 -3.01 3.08 2.95
N ILE A 134 -3.41 4.23 3.48
CA ILE A 134 -2.53 5.13 4.23
C ILE A 134 -3.04 5.21 5.67
N THR A 135 -2.24 4.71 6.60
CA THR A 135 -2.57 4.69 8.04
C THR A 135 -1.53 5.43 8.84
N LEU A 136 -1.97 6.20 9.85
CA LEU A 136 -1.11 6.87 10.79
C LEU A 136 -1.08 6.10 12.11
N ASP A 137 0.08 5.53 12.44
CA ASP A 137 0.34 4.87 13.71
C ASP A 137 1.04 5.81 14.68
N ILE A 138 0.50 5.96 15.88
CA ILE A 138 1.05 6.81 16.94
C ILE A 138 1.21 6.00 18.21
N SER A 139 2.40 6.04 18.79
CA SER A 139 2.73 5.35 20.03
C SER A 139 3.33 6.29 21.07
N TRP A 140 2.95 6.11 22.33
CA TRP A 140 3.43 6.95 23.42
C TRP A 140 3.43 6.25 24.79
N SER A 141 4.21 6.82 25.69
CA SER A 141 4.35 6.42 27.07
C SER A 141 4.83 7.62 27.89
N PRO A 142 4.37 7.83 29.14
CA PRO A 142 3.34 7.06 29.86
C PRO A 142 1.91 7.35 29.36
N VAL A 143 0.92 6.63 29.91
CA VAL A 143 -0.50 6.73 29.57
C VAL A 143 -1.30 7.04 30.83
N ASP A 144 -2.12 8.08 30.77
CA ASP A 144 -2.91 8.54 31.90
C ASP A 144 -4.36 8.05 31.82
N GLU A 145 -4.94 8.05 30.61
CA GLU A 145 -6.37 7.76 30.39
C GLU A 145 -6.62 6.86 29.18
N ILE A 146 -7.71 6.09 29.22
CA ILE A 146 -8.18 5.35 28.05
C ILE A 146 -8.77 6.33 27.05
N LEU A 147 -8.44 6.13 25.77
CA LEU A 147 -8.76 7.05 24.66
C LEU A 147 -8.13 8.43 24.80
N GLN A 148 -7.06 8.56 25.59
CA GLN A 148 -6.24 9.76 25.61
C GLN A 148 -5.79 10.12 24.18
N ILE A 149 -5.88 11.41 23.86
CA ILE A 149 -5.36 11.94 22.62
C ILE A 149 -3.83 11.87 22.67
N PRO A 150 -3.15 11.29 21.66
CA PRO A 150 -1.70 11.16 21.67
C PRO A 150 -1.01 12.52 21.87
N PRO A 151 -0.10 12.67 22.85
CA PRO A 151 0.63 13.92 23.07
C PRO A 151 1.56 14.23 21.90
N LEU A 152 1.98 15.49 21.77
CA LEU A 152 2.90 15.89 20.68
C LEU A 152 4.31 15.31 20.82
N SER A 153 4.67 14.79 22.00
CA SER A 153 5.91 14.08 22.29
C SER A 153 5.89 12.60 21.90
N SER A 154 4.78 12.11 21.32
CA SER A 154 4.64 10.73 20.86
C SER A 154 5.63 10.37 19.74
N THR A 155 5.77 9.08 19.47
CA THR A 155 6.39 8.58 18.24
C THR A 155 5.29 8.29 17.23
N ALA A 156 5.44 8.72 15.97
CA ALA A 156 4.45 8.45 14.93
C ALA A 156 5.11 7.95 13.64
N ALA A 157 4.39 7.11 12.90
CA ALA A 157 4.79 6.60 11.61
C ALA A 157 3.58 6.52 10.67
N LEU A 158 3.76 6.95 9.43
CA LEU A 158 2.80 6.70 8.35
C LEU A 158 3.14 5.36 7.70
N ASN A 159 2.19 4.45 7.64
CA ASN A 159 2.28 3.25 6.82
C ASN A 159 1.53 3.50 5.51
N ILE A 160 2.22 3.31 4.39
CA ILE A 160 1.75 3.69 3.07
C ILE A 160 1.83 2.47 2.16
N LYS A 161 0.70 2.06 1.62
CA LYS A 161 0.57 1.06 0.57
C LYS A 161 -0.31 1.66 -0.51
N VAL A 162 0.13 1.61 -1.76
CA VAL A 162 -0.58 2.21 -2.89
C VAL A 162 -0.64 1.18 -4.01
N GLU A 163 -1.81 0.96 -4.57
CA GLU A 163 -2.00 0.19 -5.80
C GLU A 163 -2.02 1.16 -6.99
N SER A 164 -1.33 0.82 -8.08
CA SER A 164 -1.31 1.69 -9.27
C SER A 164 -2.53 1.45 -10.17
N GLY A 165 -3.03 2.50 -10.82
CA GLY A 165 -4.02 2.36 -11.90
C GLY A 165 -5.47 2.72 -11.55
N GLU A 166 -5.68 3.52 -10.50
CA GLU A 166 -7.01 4.02 -10.19
C GLU A 166 -7.56 4.89 -11.35
N PRO A 167 -8.69 4.52 -11.99
CA PRO A 167 -9.19 5.18 -13.21
C PRO A 167 -9.55 6.66 -13.06
N ARG A 168 -9.76 7.12 -11.81
CA ARG A 168 -10.08 8.51 -11.47
C ARG A 168 -8.93 9.22 -10.74
N GLY A 169 -7.77 8.57 -10.64
CA GLY A 169 -6.61 9.16 -9.97
C GLY A 169 -5.97 10.29 -10.78
N PRO A 170 -5.25 11.22 -10.12
CA PRO A 170 -4.53 12.32 -10.78
C PRO A 170 -3.45 11.85 -11.77
N LEU A 171 -3.02 10.59 -11.65
CA LEU A 171 -1.99 9.97 -12.48
C LEU A 171 -2.55 9.17 -13.67
N ASN A 172 -3.86 9.23 -13.94
CA ASN A 172 -4.49 8.43 -14.99
C ASN A 172 -3.82 8.61 -16.37
N HIS A 173 -3.44 9.84 -16.73
CA HIS A 173 -2.76 10.09 -18.01
C HIS A 173 -1.41 9.33 -18.12
N LEU A 174 -0.53 9.47 -17.12
CA LEU A 174 0.75 8.74 -17.07
C LEU A 174 0.55 7.23 -16.98
N HIS A 175 -0.46 6.79 -16.24
CA HIS A 175 -0.77 5.37 -16.09
C HIS A 175 -1.21 4.76 -17.43
N ARG A 176 -2.01 5.48 -18.24
CA ARG A 176 -2.42 5.06 -19.58
C ARG A 176 -1.23 4.93 -20.52
N GLU A 177 -0.37 5.95 -20.55
CA GLU A 177 0.84 5.91 -21.37
C GLU A 177 1.78 4.77 -20.95
N LEU A 178 1.94 4.53 -19.65
CA LEU A 178 2.68 3.38 -19.15
C LEU A 178 2.05 2.06 -19.58
N LYS A 179 0.72 1.93 -19.49
CA LYS A 179 0.01 0.73 -19.95
C LYS A 179 0.24 0.48 -21.44
N PHE A 180 0.18 1.53 -22.26
CA PHE A 180 0.50 1.42 -23.68
C PHE A 180 1.96 1.00 -23.91
N LEU A 181 2.91 1.57 -23.17
CA LEU A 181 4.32 1.18 -23.21
C LEU A 181 4.52 -0.32 -22.88
N LEU A 182 3.79 -0.83 -21.88
CA LEU A 182 3.85 -2.22 -21.46
C LEU A 182 3.30 -3.17 -22.52
N VAL A 183 2.19 -2.80 -23.17
CA VAL A 183 1.63 -3.56 -24.28
C VAL A 183 2.63 -3.68 -25.44
N LEU A 184 3.33 -2.59 -25.77
CA LEU A 184 4.39 -2.61 -26.79
C LEU A 184 5.57 -3.51 -26.37
N ALA A 185 6.00 -3.42 -25.11
CA ALA A 185 7.11 -4.21 -24.58
C ALA A 185 6.78 -5.72 -24.57
N ASP A 186 5.58 -6.09 -24.12
CA ASP A 186 5.10 -7.47 -24.10
C ASP A 186 4.86 -8.02 -25.50
N GLY A 187 4.33 -7.19 -26.42
CA GLY A 187 4.19 -7.53 -27.83
C GLY A 187 5.53 -7.87 -28.48
N LEU A 188 6.59 -7.11 -28.20
CA LEU A 188 7.93 -7.42 -28.68
C LEU A 188 8.52 -8.69 -28.06
N ARG A 189 8.23 -8.95 -26.78
CA ARG A 189 8.76 -10.09 -26.04
C ARG A 189 8.08 -11.41 -26.42
N THR A 190 6.77 -11.37 -26.65
CA THR A 190 5.92 -12.56 -26.82
C THR A 190 5.47 -12.78 -28.27
N GLY A 191 5.52 -11.74 -29.11
CA GLY A 191 4.97 -11.75 -30.46
C GLY A 191 3.44 -11.61 -30.50
N VAL A 192 2.78 -11.44 -29.36
CA VAL A 192 1.33 -11.29 -29.23
C VAL A 192 1.02 -9.99 -28.51
N THR A 193 0.14 -9.17 -29.08
CA THR A 193 -0.23 -7.87 -28.52
C THR A 193 -1.73 -7.79 -28.29
N GLU A 194 -2.13 -7.56 -27.04
CA GLU A 194 -3.51 -7.22 -26.69
C GLU A 194 -3.64 -5.70 -26.60
N TRP A 195 -4.31 -5.11 -27.58
CA TRP A 195 -4.45 -3.66 -27.67
C TRP A 195 -5.51 -3.13 -26.70
N PRO A 196 -5.25 -2.04 -25.96
CA PRO A 196 -6.25 -1.39 -25.12
C PRO A 196 -7.36 -0.75 -25.97
N GLU A 197 -8.54 -0.50 -25.38
CA GLU A 197 -9.67 0.12 -26.10
C GLU A 197 -9.35 1.57 -26.53
N PRO A 198 -9.63 1.97 -27.78
CA PRO A 198 -9.36 3.33 -28.27
C PRO A 198 -10.22 4.38 -27.57
N LEU A 199 -9.60 5.53 -27.24
CA LEU A 199 -10.27 6.69 -26.64
C LEU A 199 -10.74 7.69 -27.68
N GLU A 200 -10.06 7.72 -28.82
CA GLU A 200 -10.32 8.63 -29.92
C GLU A 200 -11.16 7.94 -30.99
N THR A 201 -12.06 8.71 -31.60
CA THR A 201 -12.90 8.22 -32.71
C THR A 201 -12.13 8.18 -34.03
N LYS A 202 -11.03 8.94 -34.13
CA LYS A 202 -10.13 8.99 -35.27
C LYS A 202 -9.08 7.89 -35.17
N SER A 203 -8.74 7.29 -36.30
CA SER A 203 -7.67 6.30 -36.37
C SER A 203 -6.30 6.92 -36.08
N ALA A 204 -5.33 6.08 -35.67
CA ALA A 204 -3.94 6.51 -35.45
C ALA A 204 -3.33 7.20 -36.69
N VAL A 205 -3.64 6.70 -37.88
CA VAL A 205 -3.16 7.27 -39.15
C VAL A 205 -3.72 8.67 -39.38
N GLU A 206 -5.01 8.87 -39.12
CA GLU A 206 -5.65 10.18 -39.28
C GLU A 206 -5.07 11.21 -38.30
N LEU A 207 -4.87 10.82 -37.04
CA LEU A 207 -4.29 11.73 -36.04
C LEU A 207 -2.84 12.10 -36.33
N VAL A 208 -2.03 11.14 -36.79
CA VAL A 208 -0.64 11.41 -37.19
C VAL A 208 -0.62 12.26 -38.46
N GLN A 209 -1.48 11.99 -39.43
CA GLN A 209 -1.55 12.77 -40.67
C GLN A 209 -2.01 14.21 -40.41
N GLU A 210 -3.00 14.41 -39.55
CA GLU A 210 -3.44 15.73 -39.11
C GLU A 210 -2.30 16.49 -38.43
N PHE A 211 -1.58 15.84 -37.51
CA PHE A 211 -0.40 16.41 -36.86
C PHE A 211 0.70 16.82 -37.84
N LEU A 212 1.06 15.94 -38.79
CA LEU A 212 2.06 16.24 -39.82
C LEU A 212 1.60 17.39 -40.73
N ASN A 213 0.32 17.44 -41.07
CA ASN A 213 -0.24 18.51 -41.88
C ASN A 213 -0.19 19.86 -41.17
N ASP A 214 -0.44 19.90 -39.86
CA ASP A 214 -0.39 21.13 -39.07
C ASP A 214 1.04 21.66 -38.90
N LEU A 215 2.03 20.77 -38.77
CA LEU A 215 3.45 21.16 -38.81
C LEU A 215 3.85 21.77 -40.16
N ASN A 216 3.39 21.17 -41.27
CA ASN A 216 3.65 21.70 -42.62
C ASN A 216 2.99 23.06 -42.86
N LYS A 217 1.89 23.39 -42.18
CA LYS A 217 1.26 24.72 -42.25
C LYS A 217 2.02 25.78 -41.46
N LEU A 218 2.76 25.40 -40.41
CA LEU A 218 3.53 26.33 -39.59
C LEU A 218 4.76 26.89 -40.34
N ASP A 219 5.37 26.09 -41.21
CA ASP A 219 6.51 26.51 -42.07
C ASP A 219 6.11 27.55 -43.15
N GLY A 220 4.82 27.79 -43.36
CA GLY A 220 4.29 28.78 -44.30
C GLY A 220 3.88 30.12 -43.68
N LEU A 221 3.93 30.29 -42.35
CA LEU A 221 3.41 31.48 -41.67
C LEU A 221 4.51 32.23 -40.93
N GLY A 222 5.22 33.10 -41.67
CA GLY A 222 5.89 34.23 -41.07
C GLY A 222 4.89 35.11 -40.33
N ASP A 223 5.14 35.29 -39.04
CA ASP A 223 4.61 36.34 -38.16
C ASP A 223 3.08 36.57 -38.17
N SER A 224 2.36 35.89 -37.28
CA SER A 224 1.15 36.49 -36.73
C SER A 224 0.91 36.05 -35.29
N THR A 225 1.21 36.97 -34.38
CA THR A 225 0.64 37.04 -33.04
C THR A 225 -0.88 37.15 -33.16
N LYS A 226 -1.62 36.11 -32.80
CA LYS A 226 -3.04 36.22 -32.45
C LYS A 226 -3.32 35.47 -31.16
N LYS A 227 -3.57 36.27 -30.12
CA LYS A 227 -4.37 35.89 -28.95
C LYS A 227 -5.77 35.56 -29.45
N ASP A 228 -6.23 34.34 -29.24
CA ASP A 228 -7.66 34.07 -29.20
C ASP A 228 -8.00 33.47 -27.83
N THR A 229 -8.67 34.31 -27.05
CA THR A 229 -9.35 33.99 -25.81
C THR A 229 -10.70 33.41 -26.19
N GLU A 230 -10.89 32.10 -26.08
CA GLU A 230 -12.24 31.52 -26.07
C GLU A 230 -12.58 31.02 -24.66
N ALA A 231 -13.53 31.74 -24.05
CA ALA A 231 -14.11 31.43 -22.76
C ALA A 231 -15.05 30.22 -22.90
N VAL A 232 -14.60 29.04 -22.46
CA VAL A 232 -15.46 27.88 -22.27
C VAL A 232 -15.93 27.85 -20.81
N LYS A 233 -17.24 28.01 -20.61
CA LYS A 233 -17.94 27.84 -19.33
C LYS A 233 -17.72 26.41 -18.82
N HIS A 234 -17.07 26.27 -17.67
CA HIS A 234 -16.94 24.99 -16.96
C HIS A 234 -17.48 25.13 -15.54
N ASP A 235 -18.76 24.81 -15.35
CA ASP A 235 -19.37 24.54 -14.04
C ASP A 235 -19.50 23.02 -13.85
N SER A 236 -18.36 22.41 -13.52
CA SER A 236 -18.22 21.15 -12.77
C SER A 236 -16.79 20.96 -12.20
N ALA A 237 -15.89 21.91 -12.45
CA ALA A 237 -14.44 21.75 -12.41
C ALA A 237 -13.75 22.08 -11.07
N ALA A 238 -14.49 22.27 -9.97
CA ALA A 238 -13.87 22.72 -8.71
C ALA A 238 -13.05 21.62 -8.01
N VAL A 239 -13.44 20.34 -8.18
CA VAL A 239 -12.72 19.20 -7.59
C VAL A 239 -11.63 18.69 -8.53
N ASP A 240 -11.90 18.61 -9.84
CA ASP A 240 -10.93 18.17 -10.86
C ASP A 240 -9.73 19.13 -10.96
N ARG A 241 -9.95 20.46 -10.96
CA ARG A 241 -8.85 21.43 -10.99
C ARG A 241 -7.95 21.37 -9.75
N SER A 242 -8.45 20.88 -8.62
CA SER A 242 -7.66 20.74 -7.39
C SER A 242 -6.66 19.58 -7.49
N MET A 243 -7.01 18.53 -8.25
CA MET A 243 -6.14 17.38 -8.52
C MET A 243 -5.20 17.62 -9.71
N GLU A 244 -5.66 18.30 -10.76
CA GLU A 244 -4.86 18.70 -11.93
C GLU A 244 -3.73 19.68 -11.53
N CYS A 245 -3.94 20.49 -10.49
CA CYS A 245 -2.94 21.42 -9.95
C CYS A 245 -1.76 20.72 -9.21
N LEU A 246 -1.85 19.41 -8.92
CA LEU A 246 -0.79 18.68 -8.18
C LEU A 246 0.39 18.26 -9.07
N LEU A 247 0.21 18.24 -10.39
CA LEU A 247 1.21 17.82 -11.37
C LEU A 247 1.32 18.89 -12.46
N THR A 248 2.44 19.61 -12.50
CA THR A 248 2.77 20.45 -13.66
C THR A 248 3.12 19.54 -14.83
N VAL A 249 2.17 19.35 -15.75
CA VAL A 249 2.40 18.58 -16.98
C VAL A 249 3.48 19.28 -17.81
N ARG A 250 4.48 18.51 -18.25
CA ARG A 250 5.56 19.02 -19.10
C ARG A 250 4.99 19.47 -20.46
N GLY A 251 5.11 20.76 -20.76
CA GLY A 251 4.56 21.36 -21.98
C GLY A 251 5.58 21.52 -23.11
N ASP A 252 6.87 21.45 -22.81
CA ASP A 252 7.99 21.54 -23.75
C ASP A 252 8.30 20.16 -24.38
N LEU A 253 7.33 19.64 -25.12
CA LEU A 253 7.46 18.36 -25.82
C LEU A 253 8.16 18.54 -27.17
N ASP A 254 9.19 17.73 -27.42
CA ASP A 254 9.82 17.63 -28.74
C ASP A 254 8.91 16.89 -29.75
N PHE A 255 9.29 16.87 -31.02
CA PHE A 255 8.49 16.23 -32.07
C PHE A 255 8.21 14.75 -31.81
N ALA A 256 9.19 13.99 -31.31
CA ALA A 256 9.03 12.57 -31.03
C ALA A 256 8.06 12.36 -29.85
N GLU A 257 8.12 13.22 -28.84
CA GLU A 257 7.22 13.19 -27.70
C GLU A 257 5.78 13.57 -28.08
N GLN A 258 5.61 14.57 -28.95
CA GLN A 258 4.30 14.92 -29.50
C GLN A 258 3.71 13.78 -30.33
N LEU A 259 4.55 13.10 -31.13
CA LEU A 259 4.14 11.91 -31.88
C LEU A 259 3.68 10.79 -30.95
N TRP A 260 4.42 10.52 -29.88
CA TRP A 260 4.03 9.54 -28.86
C TRP A 260 2.68 9.88 -28.23
N CYS A 261 2.43 11.14 -27.86
CA CYS A 261 1.14 11.55 -27.30
C CYS A 261 -0.03 11.25 -28.26
N LYS A 262 0.17 11.38 -29.58
CA LYS A 262 -0.86 11.06 -30.59
C LYS A 262 -1.03 9.55 -30.82
N MET A 263 0.05 8.78 -30.77
CA MET A 263 -0.01 7.32 -30.93
C MET A 263 -0.59 6.63 -29.69
N SER A 264 -0.20 7.08 -28.50
CA SER A 264 -0.69 6.53 -27.23
C SER A 264 -2.15 6.91 -26.91
N SER A 265 -2.70 7.94 -27.56
CA SER A 265 -4.12 8.29 -27.42
C SER A 265 -5.06 7.42 -28.25
N THR A 266 -4.55 6.75 -29.29
CA THR A 266 -5.37 5.97 -30.24
C THR A 266 -5.41 4.49 -29.95
N ASN A 267 -4.52 3.97 -29.10
CA ASN A 267 -4.42 2.57 -28.68
C ASN A 267 -4.39 1.50 -29.81
N GLU A 268 -4.35 1.91 -31.08
CA GLU A 268 -4.36 1.05 -32.26
C GLU A 268 -3.12 1.36 -33.12
N LEU A 269 -2.10 0.50 -33.08
CA LEU A 269 -1.03 0.52 -34.06
C LEU A 269 -1.35 -0.49 -35.17
N HIS A 270 -2.08 -0.05 -36.20
CA HIS A 270 -2.19 -0.85 -37.43
C HIS A 270 -0.80 -1.07 -38.04
N SER A 271 -0.59 -2.25 -38.63
CA SER A 271 0.68 -2.64 -39.25
C SER A 271 1.05 -1.70 -40.40
N GLY A 272 1.79 -0.66 -40.09
CA GLY A 272 2.22 0.35 -41.05
C GLY A 272 2.31 1.72 -40.42
N SER A 273 3.26 1.92 -39.51
CA SER A 273 3.71 3.25 -39.08
C SER A 273 5.01 3.16 -38.28
N ASN A 274 5.90 4.09 -38.60
CA ASN A 274 7.33 4.12 -38.30
C ASN A 274 7.63 4.74 -36.92
N SER A 275 8.79 4.49 -36.30
CA SER A 275 9.96 5.38 -36.48
C SER A 275 11.11 5.29 -35.44
N LEU A 276 12.36 5.20 -35.96
CA LEU A 276 13.66 5.39 -35.30
C LEU A 276 13.93 6.91 -35.26
N LEU A 277 12.88 7.68 -34.99
CA LEU A 277 12.68 9.04 -35.47
C LEU A 277 13.73 10.00 -34.92
N SER A 278 14.07 9.87 -33.63
CA SER A 278 14.98 10.82 -32.98
C SER A 278 16.40 10.74 -33.52
N LYS A 279 16.92 9.53 -33.78
CA LYS A 279 18.24 9.33 -34.41
C LYS A 279 18.24 9.71 -35.89
N LEU A 280 17.14 9.41 -36.59
CA LEU A 280 16.98 9.70 -38.01
C LEU A 280 16.80 11.20 -38.30
N ILE A 281 16.09 11.94 -37.44
CA ILE A 281 15.98 13.41 -37.50
C ILE A 281 17.36 14.03 -37.27
N HIS A 282 18.11 13.55 -36.27
CA HIS A 282 19.46 14.05 -36.03
C HIS A 282 20.41 13.77 -37.21
N GLN A 283 20.23 12.66 -37.92
CA GLN A 283 20.99 12.33 -39.13
C GLN A 283 20.55 13.15 -40.35
N SER A 284 19.25 13.45 -40.50
CA SER A 284 18.74 14.23 -41.64
C SER A 284 19.25 15.67 -41.65
N TYR A 285 19.54 16.25 -40.48
CA TYR A 285 20.19 17.56 -40.38
C TYR A 285 21.67 17.56 -40.78
N HIS A 286 22.33 16.39 -40.85
CA HIS A 286 23.77 16.25 -41.09
C HIS A 286 24.13 15.48 -42.37
N GLY A 287 23.17 14.99 -43.15
CA GLY A 287 23.43 14.31 -44.43
C GLY A 287 22.27 13.44 -44.94
N PRO A 288 22.46 12.74 -46.08
CA PRO A 288 21.46 11.80 -46.61
C PRO A 288 21.24 10.65 -45.63
N MET A 289 19.97 10.34 -45.36
CA MET A 289 19.56 9.28 -44.44
C MET A 289 19.83 7.88 -44.99
N ASP A 290 20.23 6.95 -44.13
CA ASP A 290 20.22 5.53 -44.44
C ASP A 290 18.78 5.01 -44.60
N VAL A 291 18.55 4.16 -45.60
CA VAL A 291 17.25 3.52 -45.80
C VAL A 291 17.02 2.52 -44.67
N VAL A 292 16.16 2.88 -43.71
CA VAL A 292 15.79 1.97 -42.61
C VAL A 292 14.67 1.03 -43.09
N PRO A 293 14.91 -0.30 -43.15
CA PRO A 293 13.87 -1.25 -43.50
C PRO A 293 12.85 -1.34 -42.36
N LEU A 294 11.61 -0.94 -42.64
CA LEU A 294 10.48 -0.92 -41.69
C LEU A 294 9.77 -2.27 -41.61
N SER A 295 10.51 -3.37 -41.76
CA SER A 295 9.98 -4.73 -41.73
C SER A 295 10.11 -5.36 -40.34
N GLY A 296 9.20 -6.28 -40.00
CA GLY A 296 9.27 -7.03 -38.74
C GLY A 296 8.92 -6.19 -37.52
N THR A 297 9.66 -6.36 -36.42
CA THR A 297 9.40 -5.72 -35.12
C THR A 297 9.97 -4.31 -34.97
N VAL A 298 10.75 -3.85 -35.97
CA VAL A 298 11.42 -2.55 -35.96
C VAL A 298 10.44 -1.39 -35.66
N PRO A 299 9.26 -1.27 -36.29
CA PRO A 299 8.32 -0.18 -36.02
C PRO A 299 7.75 -0.16 -34.60
N VAL A 300 7.59 -1.32 -33.97
CA VAL A 300 7.10 -1.42 -32.58
C VAL A 300 8.21 -1.04 -31.59
N GLN A 301 9.44 -1.50 -31.83
CA GLN A 301 10.61 -1.14 -31.03
C GLN A 301 10.86 0.37 -31.06
N MET A 302 10.73 0.97 -32.23
CA MET A 302 10.79 2.40 -32.49
C MET A 302 9.82 3.21 -31.59
N VAL A 303 8.52 2.87 -31.61
CA VAL A 303 7.52 3.56 -30.79
C VAL A 303 7.77 3.33 -29.29
N LEU A 304 8.23 2.14 -28.92
CA LEU A 304 8.60 1.81 -27.55
C LEU A 304 9.77 2.67 -27.04
N GLU A 305 10.81 2.87 -27.85
CA GLU A 305 11.96 3.73 -27.50
C GLU A 305 11.53 5.19 -27.29
N ILE A 306 10.66 5.73 -28.16
CA ILE A 306 10.12 7.08 -28.02
C ILE A 306 9.33 7.23 -26.71
N GLY A 307 8.42 6.29 -26.43
CA GLY A 307 7.62 6.31 -25.21
C GLY A 307 8.46 6.20 -23.94
N LEU A 308 9.51 5.38 -23.97
CA LEU A 308 10.46 5.26 -22.87
C LEU A 308 11.17 6.58 -22.59
N ASP A 309 11.68 7.26 -23.61
CA ASP A 309 12.38 8.53 -23.45
C ASP A 309 11.44 9.62 -22.92
N LYS A 310 10.24 9.72 -23.49
CA LYS A 310 9.20 10.66 -23.05
C LYS A 310 8.86 10.46 -21.58
N LEU A 311 8.50 9.22 -21.19
CA LEU A 311 8.11 8.91 -19.82
C LEU A 311 9.26 9.12 -18.83
N LYS A 312 10.49 8.71 -19.16
CA LYS A 312 11.66 8.99 -18.32
C LYS A 312 11.84 10.49 -18.08
N LYS A 313 11.77 11.31 -19.13
CA LYS A 313 11.86 12.77 -19.00
C LYS A 313 10.73 13.36 -18.15
N ASP A 314 9.51 12.84 -18.26
CA ASP A 314 8.38 13.27 -17.42
C ASP A 314 8.61 12.97 -15.94
N TYR A 315 9.04 11.74 -15.61
CA TYR A 315 9.38 11.38 -14.23
C TYR A 315 10.57 12.20 -13.71
N ILE A 316 11.61 12.41 -14.52
CA ILE A 316 12.75 13.27 -14.17
C ILE A 316 12.25 14.70 -13.88
N SER A 317 11.46 15.27 -14.78
CA SER A 317 10.91 16.62 -14.64
C SER A 317 10.09 16.76 -13.36
N PHE A 318 9.25 15.78 -13.05
CA PHE A 318 8.49 15.78 -11.80
C PHE A 318 9.40 15.71 -10.57
N PHE A 319 10.25 14.69 -10.46
CA PHE A 319 11.02 14.46 -9.23
C PHE A 319 12.08 15.54 -8.99
N ILE A 320 12.71 16.06 -10.05
CA ILE A 320 13.67 17.17 -9.94
C ILE A 320 12.93 18.49 -9.75
N GLY A 321 11.87 18.76 -10.52
CA GLY A 321 11.11 20.00 -10.44
C GLY A 321 10.36 20.19 -9.13
N GLN A 322 10.00 19.10 -8.45
CA GLN A 322 9.45 19.12 -7.08
C GLN A 322 10.54 19.01 -6.00
N GLU A 323 11.83 19.04 -6.37
CA GLU A 323 12.98 18.91 -5.45
C GLU A 323 12.95 17.63 -4.59
N LEU A 324 12.34 16.55 -5.10
CA LEU A 324 12.20 15.27 -4.40
C LEU A 324 13.37 14.32 -4.66
N ALA A 325 14.08 14.49 -5.77
CA ALA A 325 15.27 13.71 -6.11
C ALA A 325 16.24 14.51 -7.01
N SER A 326 17.50 14.08 -7.06
CA SER A 326 18.49 14.53 -8.04
C SER A 326 18.59 13.53 -9.19
N LEU A 327 19.21 13.94 -10.31
CA LEU A 327 19.47 13.02 -11.42
C LEU A 327 20.30 11.80 -10.97
N ASN A 328 21.26 11.99 -10.07
CA ASN A 328 22.06 10.91 -9.49
C ASN A 328 21.21 9.91 -8.68
N HIS A 329 20.19 10.40 -7.97
CA HIS A 329 19.27 9.50 -7.27
C HIS A 329 18.49 8.61 -8.26
N LEU A 330 18.12 9.17 -9.42
CA LEU A 330 17.31 8.51 -10.45
C LEU A 330 18.11 7.67 -11.45
N GLU A 331 19.44 7.78 -11.47
CA GLU A 331 20.35 7.13 -12.45
C GLU A 331 20.02 5.66 -12.72
N TYR A 332 19.80 4.87 -11.65
CA TYR A 332 19.39 3.47 -11.77
C TYR A 332 18.17 3.28 -12.68
N PHE A 333 17.15 4.10 -12.53
CA PHE A 333 15.88 3.95 -13.24
C PHE A 333 15.93 4.43 -14.68
N ILE A 334 16.82 5.40 -14.97
CA ILE A 334 16.89 6.05 -16.28
C ILE A 334 18.02 5.49 -17.16
N SER A 335 18.91 4.66 -16.60
CA SER A 335 20.09 4.14 -17.28
C SER A 335 19.75 3.42 -18.59
N PRO A 336 20.38 3.77 -19.72
CA PRO A 336 20.21 3.08 -20.99
C PRO A 336 21.09 1.83 -21.14
N SER A 337 21.89 1.50 -20.12
CA SER A 337 22.89 0.42 -20.18
C SER A 337 22.30 -0.99 -20.13
N VAL A 338 21.02 -1.11 -19.77
CA VAL A 338 20.29 -2.37 -19.65
C VAL A 338 19.36 -2.57 -20.85
N ASP A 339 18.88 -3.80 -21.04
CA ASP A 339 17.97 -4.12 -22.13
C ASP A 339 16.64 -3.34 -22.03
N ILE A 340 15.94 -3.23 -23.15
CA ILE A 340 14.73 -2.41 -23.25
C ILE A 340 13.60 -2.89 -22.32
N GLN A 341 13.52 -4.19 -22.03
CA GLN A 341 12.49 -4.74 -21.13
C GLN A 341 12.78 -4.34 -19.68
N GLU A 342 14.04 -4.43 -19.25
CA GLU A 342 14.46 -3.93 -17.94
C GLU A 342 14.29 -2.40 -17.83
N GLN A 343 14.51 -1.64 -18.91
CA GLN A 343 14.23 -0.20 -18.90
C GLN A 343 12.74 0.09 -18.69
N VAL A 344 11.84 -0.63 -19.37
CA VAL A 344 10.38 -0.54 -19.16
C VAL A 344 10.02 -0.89 -17.72
N TYR A 345 10.59 -1.97 -17.18
CA TYR A 345 10.35 -2.41 -15.80
C TYR A 345 10.78 -1.36 -14.76
N ARG A 346 11.89 -0.66 -15.02
CA ARG A 346 12.35 0.45 -14.16
C ARG A 346 11.46 1.69 -14.25
N VAL A 347 10.87 1.96 -15.41
CA VAL A 347 9.87 3.04 -15.56
C VAL A 347 8.59 2.69 -14.79
N GLN A 348 8.16 1.43 -14.74
CA GLN A 348 7.05 1.00 -13.87
C GLN A 348 7.34 1.29 -12.39
N LYS A 349 8.57 1.01 -11.93
CA LYS A 349 9.01 1.37 -10.57
C LYS A 349 8.93 2.87 -10.31
N LEU A 350 9.38 3.71 -11.25
CA LEU A 350 9.26 5.17 -11.12
C LEU A 350 7.80 5.61 -11.03
N HIS A 351 6.92 5.01 -11.84
CA HIS A 351 5.49 5.29 -11.80
C HIS A 351 4.87 4.95 -10.43
N HIS A 352 5.23 3.80 -9.86
CA HIS A 352 4.74 3.42 -8.54
C HIS A 352 5.27 4.33 -7.42
N ILE A 353 6.55 4.74 -7.49
CA ILE A 353 7.10 5.77 -6.58
C ILE A 353 6.30 7.06 -6.70
N LEU A 354 5.97 7.50 -7.91
CA LEU A 354 5.17 8.70 -8.14
C LEU A 354 3.77 8.55 -7.54
N ALA A 355 3.12 7.40 -7.73
CA ALA A 355 1.81 7.10 -7.15
C ALA A 355 1.84 7.21 -5.62
N ILE A 356 2.84 6.60 -4.97
CA ILE A 356 3.05 6.71 -3.52
C ILE A 356 3.16 8.17 -3.07
N VAL A 357 4.01 8.95 -3.74
CA VAL A 357 4.24 10.37 -3.38
C VAL A 357 2.99 11.21 -3.57
N VAL A 358 2.27 11.04 -4.67
CA VAL A 358 1.06 11.80 -4.98
C VAL A 358 -0.07 11.46 -4.00
N SER A 359 -0.29 10.18 -3.69
CA SER A 359 -1.27 9.75 -2.69
C SER A 359 -0.95 10.34 -1.31
N CYS A 360 0.32 10.39 -0.92
CA CYS A 360 0.73 10.99 0.36
C CYS A 360 0.66 12.51 0.38
N ARG A 361 0.82 13.19 -0.76
CA ARG A 361 0.80 14.66 -0.85
C ARG A 361 -0.51 15.26 -0.35
N LEU A 362 -1.62 14.54 -0.48
CA LEU A 362 -2.93 14.97 0.03
C LEU A 362 -2.95 15.13 1.56
N PHE A 363 -2.17 14.31 2.28
CA PHE A 363 -2.16 14.25 3.74
C PHE A 363 -0.97 15.00 4.35
N ILE A 364 0.15 15.07 3.63
CA ILE A 364 1.44 15.58 4.12
C ILE A 364 1.78 16.96 3.51
N LYS A 365 0.80 17.62 2.87
CA LYS A 365 0.95 18.84 2.06
C LYS A 365 1.86 19.95 2.62
N PRO A 366 1.95 20.24 3.94
CA PRO A 366 2.83 21.30 4.43
C PRO A 366 4.31 20.90 4.63
N GLN A 367 4.72 19.64 4.38
CA GLN A 367 6.07 19.17 4.76
C GLN A 367 6.82 18.51 3.61
N HIS A 368 7.49 19.33 2.80
CA HIS A 368 8.34 18.87 1.71
C HIS A 368 9.40 17.85 2.18
N GLU A 369 10.01 18.07 3.35
CA GLU A 369 10.99 17.14 3.94
C GLU A 369 10.47 15.70 4.08
N LEU A 370 9.19 15.53 4.41
CA LEU A 370 8.57 14.21 4.53
C LEU A 370 8.36 13.56 3.15
N LEU A 371 7.92 14.32 2.15
CA LEU A 371 7.80 13.83 0.78
C LEU A 371 9.17 13.47 0.18
N PHE A 372 10.20 14.27 0.46
CA PHE A 372 11.57 13.96 0.08
C PHE A 372 12.04 12.66 0.74
N SER A 373 11.91 12.53 2.06
CA SER A 373 12.30 11.33 2.80
C SER A 373 11.57 10.06 2.30
N LEU A 374 10.27 10.17 2.05
CA LEU A 374 9.47 9.10 1.45
C LEU A 374 10.00 8.72 0.07
N THR A 375 10.25 9.71 -0.80
CA THR A 375 10.79 9.47 -2.15
C THR A 375 12.14 8.75 -2.08
N GLN A 376 13.04 9.18 -1.19
CA GLN A 376 14.34 8.52 -1.01
C GLN A 376 14.22 7.09 -0.48
N SER A 377 13.28 6.84 0.45
CA SER A 377 12.98 5.50 0.94
C SER A 377 12.51 4.57 -0.18
N CYS A 378 11.57 5.04 -1.01
CA CYS A 378 11.05 4.28 -2.14
C CYS A 378 12.14 4.01 -3.20
N ILE A 379 12.94 5.02 -3.55
CA ILE A 379 14.09 4.90 -4.45
C ILE A 379 15.07 3.84 -3.96
N LYS A 380 15.40 3.86 -2.66
CA LYS A 380 16.32 2.89 -2.05
C LYS A 380 15.76 1.47 -2.13
N TYR A 381 14.48 1.29 -1.81
CA TYR A 381 13.81 -0.01 -1.88
C TYR A 381 13.81 -0.57 -3.30
N TYR A 382 13.35 0.20 -4.29
CA TYR A 382 13.19 -0.28 -5.66
C TYR A 382 14.51 -0.47 -6.43
N LYS A 383 15.62 0.08 -5.95
CA LYS A 383 16.95 -0.26 -6.45
C LYS A 383 17.37 -1.70 -6.10
N GLN A 384 16.81 -2.28 -5.03
CA GLN A 384 17.25 -3.56 -4.47
C GLN A 384 16.18 -4.65 -4.55
N ASN A 385 14.92 -4.27 -4.76
CA ASN A 385 13.77 -5.16 -4.72
C ASN A 385 12.98 -5.10 -6.04
N PRO A 386 12.24 -6.16 -6.39
CA PRO A 386 11.28 -6.10 -7.50
C PRO A 386 10.15 -5.10 -7.19
N LEU A 387 9.36 -4.78 -8.21
CA LEU A 387 8.09 -4.08 -8.05
C LEU A 387 7.14 -4.93 -7.19
N ASP A 388 6.70 -4.39 -6.06
CA ASP A 388 5.79 -5.05 -5.11
C ASP A 388 4.80 -4.00 -4.56
N GLU A 389 3.59 -3.97 -5.12
CA GLU A 389 2.53 -3.06 -4.67
C GLU A 389 1.92 -3.46 -3.33
N GLN A 390 2.25 -4.65 -2.80
CA GLN A 390 1.84 -5.09 -1.47
C GLN A 390 2.81 -4.62 -0.39
N HIS A 391 3.98 -4.10 -0.77
CA HIS A 391 4.95 -3.54 0.17
C HIS A 391 4.38 -2.33 0.92
N VAL A 392 4.59 -2.31 2.24
CA VAL A 392 4.15 -1.21 3.10
C VAL A 392 5.35 -0.35 3.45
N PHE A 393 5.40 0.86 2.89
CA PHE A 393 6.41 1.85 3.23
C PHE A 393 6.11 2.50 4.57
N GLN A 394 7.09 2.50 5.47
CA GLN A 394 6.98 3.18 6.76
C GLN A 394 7.76 4.49 6.73
N LEU A 395 7.08 5.60 6.98
CA LEU A 395 7.67 6.93 7.07
C LEU A 395 7.53 7.45 8.51
N PRO A 396 8.62 7.55 9.29
CA PRO A 396 8.59 8.18 10.60
C PRO A 396 8.21 9.66 10.48
N VAL A 397 7.23 10.10 11.27
CA VAL A 397 6.75 11.49 11.27
C VAL A 397 6.70 12.03 12.70
N ARG A 398 6.95 13.34 12.86
CA ARG A 398 6.74 14.00 14.15
C ARG A 398 5.25 14.22 14.37
N PRO A 399 4.66 13.93 15.54
CA PRO A 399 3.23 14.17 15.77
C PRO A 399 2.79 15.62 15.52
N THR A 400 3.68 16.59 15.76
CA THR A 400 3.44 18.01 15.45
C THR A 400 3.13 18.26 13.97
N ALA A 401 3.71 17.46 13.07
CA ALA A 401 3.50 17.53 11.63
C ALA A 401 2.11 17.11 11.19
N VAL A 402 1.60 16.08 11.85
CA VAL A 402 0.37 15.36 11.48
C VAL A 402 -0.74 15.59 12.49
N LYS A 403 -0.60 16.59 13.38
CA LYS A 403 -1.54 16.87 14.48
C LYS A 403 -2.99 17.00 13.99
N ASN A 404 -3.18 17.65 12.85
CA ASN A 404 -4.50 17.90 12.24
C ASN A 404 -5.17 16.61 11.76
N LEU A 405 -4.39 15.54 11.55
CA LEU A 405 -4.88 14.26 11.05
C LEU A 405 -5.42 13.34 12.17
N TYR A 406 -5.07 13.60 13.44
CA TYR A 406 -5.39 12.68 14.53
C TYR A 406 -5.97 13.31 15.79
N GLN A 407 -5.79 14.62 16.03
CA GLN A 407 -6.20 15.26 17.29
C GLN A 407 -7.71 15.45 17.37
N SER A 408 -8.37 15.78 16.25
CA SER A 408 -9.85 15.87 16.16
C SER A 408 -10.52 14.56 15.80
N GLU A 409 -9.76 13.60 15.26
CA GLU A 409 -10.30 12.38 14.68
C GLU A 409 -10.44 11.24 15.70
N LYS A 410 -11.59 10.55 15.61
CA LYS A 410 -11.80 9.30 16.34
C LYS A 410 -10.92 8.21 15.71
N PRO A 411 -10.12 7.47 16.50
CA PRO A 411 -9.34 6.37 15.95
C PRO A 411 -10.26 5.28 15.40
N GLN A 412 -9.90 4.75 14.24
CA GLN A 412 -10.43 3.47 13.78
C GLN A 412 -9.97 2.33 14.69
N LYS A 413 -8.75 2.43 15.21
CA LYS A 413 -8.19 1.46 16.15
C LYS A 413 -7.40 2.15 17.25
N TRP A 414 -7.69 1.78 18.48
CA TRP A 414 -6.98 2.25 19.66
C TRP A 414 -6.58 1.06 20.52
N ARG A 415 -5.32 0.99 20.95
CA ARG A 415 -4.77 -0.15 21.66
C ARG A 415 -3.89 0.33 22.81
N VAL A 416 -4.11 -0.20 24.00
CA VAL A 416 -3.21 -0.07 25.14
C VAL A 416 -2.49 -1.39 25.39
N GLU A 417 -1.17 -1.35 25.53
CA GLU A 417 -0.33 -2.47 25.91
C GLU A 417 0.31 -2.19 27.30
N ILE A 418 0.05 -3.11 28.23
CA ILE A 418 0.62 -3.10 29.58
C ILE A 418 1.60 -4.26 29.65
N ASN A 419 2.86 -3.98 29.95
CA ASN A 419 3.93 -4.98 30.03
C ASN A 419 4.61 -4.94 31.41
N SER A 420 5.35 -5.97 31.81
CA SER A 420 5.96 -6.09 33.15
C SER A 420 7.48 -6.20 33.07
N GLY A 421 8.19 -5.24 32.44
CA GLY A 421 9.67 -5.23 32.30
C GLY A 421 10.29 -6.37 31.44
N GLN A 422 9.84 -7.61 31.64
CA GLN A 422 9.97 -8.75 30.74
C GLN A 422 8.98 -8.57 29.58
N LYS A 423 9.46 -8.17 28.41
CA LYS A 423 8.66 -7.87 27.20
C LYS A 423 7.69 -8.99 26.76
N LYS A 424 7.86 -10.23 27.24
CA LYS A 424 7.02 -11.38 26.90
C LYS A 424 5.67 -11.40 27.60
N VAL A 425 5.57 -10.78 28.77
CA VAL A 425 4.37 -10.76 29.59
C VAL A 425 3.65 -9.45 29.37
N LYS A 426 2.49 -9.52 28.70
CA LYS A 426 1.67 -8.36 28.39
C LYS A 426 0.17 -8.59 28.49
N THR A 427 -0.54 -7.53 28.85
CA THR A 427 -1.98 -7.39 28.69
C THR A 427 -2.22 -6.34 27.62
N VAL A 428 -2.98 -6.69 26.59
CA VAL A 428 -3.36 -5.75 25.53
C VAL A 428 -4.86 -5.58 25.56
N TRP A 429 -5.34 -4.34 25.57
CA TRP A 429 -6.74 -4.04 25.28
C TRP A 429 -6.81 -3.18 24.04
N GLN A 430 -7.76 -3.43 23.17
CA GLN A 430 -7.94 -2.67 21.94
C GLN A 430 -9.43 -2.48 21.64
N LEU A 431 -9.72 -1.31 21.07
CA LEU A 431 -11.00 -0.87 20.54
C LEU A 431 -10.84 -0.69 19.02
N SER A 432 -11.78 -1.17 18.23
CA SER A 432 -11.87 -0.90 16.80
C SER A 432 -13.30 -0.69 16.32
N ASP A 433 -13.46 0.03 15.22
CA ASP A 433 -14.76 0.20 14.53
C ASP A 433 -15.02 -0.88 13.48
N SER A 434 -14.03 -1.72 13.19
CA SER A 434 -14.11 -2.89 12.31
C SER A 434 -13.78 -4.19 13.08
N PRO A 435 -14.27 -5.36 12.62
CA PRO A 435 -13.99 -6.65 13.24
C PRO A 435 -12.48 -6.92 13.26
N PRO A 436 -11.85 -7.12 14.44
CA PRO A 436 -10.41 -7.33 14.52
C PRO A 436 -9.98 -8.78 14.21
N VAL A 437 -10.94 -9.68 13.97
CA VAL A 437 -10.72 -11.12 13.79
C VAL A 437 -11.59 -11.64 12.64
N ASP A 438 -10.95 -12.03 11.54
CA ASP A 438 -11.63 -12.39 10.29
C ASP A 438 -12.52 -13.64 10.38
N HIS A 439 -12.20 -14.57 11.29
CA HIS A 439 -12.93 -15.83 11.42
C HIS A 439 -14.18 -15.75 12.29
N LEU A 440 -14.45 -14.60 12.93
CA LEU A 440 -15.65 -14.39 13.71
C LEU A 440 -16.73 -13.77 12.82
N SER A 441 -17.86 -14.46 12.67
CA SER A 441 -19.06 -13.87 12.09
C SER A 441 -19.84 -13.18 13.20
N PHE A 442 -19.80 -11.85 13.23
CA PHE A 442 -20.72 -11.08 14.05
C PHE A 442 -22.03 -10.97 13.29
N HIS A 443 -23.09 -11.64 13.77
CA HIS A 443 -24.42 -11.49 13.20
C HIS A 443 -24.81 -10.01 13.23
N LYS A 444 -24.89 -9.37 12.05
CA LYS A 444 -25.63 -8.11 11.92
C LYS A 444 -27.09 -8.46 12.22
N PRO A 445 -27.78 -7.77 13.16
CA PRO A 445 -29.22 -7.92 13.25
C PRO A 445 -29.81 -7.51 11.90
N ASP A 446 -30.71 -8.33 11.35
CA ASP A 446 -31.44 -8.05 10.11
C ASP A 446 -32.14 -6.69 10.24
N PHE A 447 -31.55 -5.64 9.68
CA PHE A 447 -32.24 -4.38 9.48
C PHE A 447 -33.22 -4.60 8.34
N SER A 448 -34.50 -4.78 8.69
CA SER A 448 -35.60 -4.75 7.73
C SER A 448 -35.56 -3.42 6.97
N GLU A 449 -35.49 -3.49 5.63
CA GLU A 449 -35.50 -2.36 4.70
C GLU A 449 -36.80 -1.55 4.75
N LEU A 450 -37.16 -0.91 5.85
CA LEU A 450 -38.27 0.05 5.88
C LEU A 450 -38.03 1.13 6.93
N THR A 451 -37.17 2.09 6.62
CA THR A 451 -37.48 3.53 6.70
C THR A 451 -36.26 4.36 6.29
N LEU A 452 -36.36 5.00 5.13
CA LEU A 452 -35.58 6.18 4.76
C LEU A 452 -35.87 7.27 5.80
N ASN A 453 -35.04 7.37 6.84
CA ASN A 453 -34.87 8.56 7.65
C ASN A 453 -33.43 8.61 8.15
N SER A 454 -32.73 9.63 7.68
CA SER A 454 -31.36 10.02 8.01
C SER A 454 -31.21 10.42 9.48
N SER A 455 -31.01 9.44 10.38
CA SER A 455 -30.61 9.68 11.77
C SER A 455 -29.62 8.61 12.24
N LEU A 456 -28.37 9.02 12.49
CA LEU A 456 -27.25 8.26 13.06
C LEU A 456 -27.35 6.72 12.95
N GLU A 457 -26.69 6.13 11.96
CA GLU A 457 -26.33 4.71 12.05
C GLU A 457 -25.58 4.49 13.38
N GLU A 458 -26.18 3.73 14.30
CA GLU A 458 -25.55 3.36 15.57
C GLU A 458 -24.32 2.50 15.29
N ARG A 459 -23.13 3.11 15.32
CA ARG A 459 -21.86 2.45 15.03
C ARG A 459 -21.55 1.40 16.11
N ILE A 460 -21.42 0.14 15.70
CA ILE A 460 -20.99 -0.97 16.57
C ILE A 460 -19.47 -0.86 16.79
N PHE A 461 -19.01 -1.06 18.03
CA PHE A 461 -17.59 -1.11 18.35
C PHE A 461 -17.17 -2.54 18.71
N PHE A 462 -15.95 -2.89 18.35
CA PHE A 462 -15.32 -4.15 18.67
C PHE A 462 -14.25 -3.93 19.73
N THR A 463 -14.33 -4.67 20.83
CA THR A 463 -13.28 -4.70 21.85
C THR A 463 -12.56 -6.03 21.77
N ASN A 464 -11.24 -6.01 21.84
CA ASN A 464 -10.43 -7.21 21.95
C ASN A 464 -9.46 -7.10 23.12
N MET A 465 -9.32 -8.18 23.88
CA MET A 465 -8.42 -8.25 25.02
C MET A 465 -7.49 -9.44 24.85
N VAL A 466 -6.19 -9.20 24.91
CA VAL A 466 -5.15 -10.23 24.98
C VAL A 466 -4.63 -10.26 26.39
N THR A 467 -4.73 -11.41 27.04
CA THR A 467 -4.08 -11.65 28.33
C THR A 467 -3.12 -12.82 28.20
N CYS A 468 -2.07 -12.83 29.02
CA CYS A 468 -1.17 -13.96 29.09
C CYS A 468 -0.91 -14.39 30.53
N SER A 469 -0.52 -15.65 30.70
CA SER A 469 -0.09 -16.24 31.97
C SER A 469 1.22 -16.99 31.74
N GLN A 470 2.23 -16.69 32.55
CA GLN A 470 3.52 -17.36 32.48
C GLN A 470 3.54 -18.51 33.49
N VAL A 471 3.89 -19.71 33.01
CA VAL A 471 3.98 -20.93 33.81
C VAL A 471 5.39 -21.46 33.69
N HIS A 472 6.09 -21.59 34.82
CA HIS A 472 7.40 -22.23 34.87
C HIS A 472 7.25 -23.72 35.11
N PHE A 473 8.01 -24.51 34.38
CA PHE A 473 8.17 -25.93 34.66
C PHE A 473 9.15 -26.04 35.83
N LYS A 474 8.61 -26.24 37.04
CA LYS A 474 9.38 -26.46 38.26
C LYS A 474 9.61 -27.93 38.49
#